data_AF-A0A4V3G7W5-F1
#
_entry.id   AF-A0A4V3G7W5-F1
#
_cell.length_a   1.000
_cell.length_b   1.000
_cell.length_c   1.000
_cell.angle_alpha   90.00
_cell.angle_beta   90.00
_cell.angle_gamma   90.00
#
_symmetry.space_group_name_H-M   'P 1'
#
loop_
_entity.id
_entity.type
_entity.pdbx_description
1 polymer ?
#
loop_
_entity_poly.entity_id
_entity_poly.type
_entity_poly.pdbx_seq_one_letter_code
_entity_poly.pdbx_strand_id
1 'polypeptide(L)'
;MKQPMIDVAYEVLKETNKELVFIDLFNAVCDRNELTESQKEDRIAQFYTDLSLDGRFVCMDNNSWDIKSRHRYEEVRKANLADILIDDEMIIEE
;
A
#
# COMPACT_ATOMS: atom_id res chain seq x y z
N MET A 1 -4.16 -10.16 22.30
CA MET A 1 -4.78 -9.92 20.99
C MET A 1 -3.68 -9.94 19.94
N LYS A 2 -3.86 -10.63 18.81
CA LYS A 2 -2.89 -10.60 17.70
C LYS A 2 -2.99 -9.21 17.06
N GLN A 3 -1.85 -8.56 16.80
CA GLN A 3 -1.82 -7.23 16.19
C GLN A 3 -2.39 -7.28 14.76
N PRO A 4 -3.22 -6.31 14.34
CA PRO A 4 -3.73 -6.26 12.96
C PRO A 4 -2.59 -6.18 11.94
N MET A 5 -2.74 -6.85 10.79
CA MET A 5 -1.71 -6.86 9.73
C MET A 5 -1.36 -5.45 9.23
N ILE A 6 -2.33 -4.53 9.24
CA ILE A 6 -2.12 -3.13 8.88
C ILE A 6 -1.23 -2.39 9.87
N ASP A 7 -1.36 -2.65 11.18
CA ASP A 7 -0.47 -2.03 12.15
C ASP A 7 0.96 -2.57 12.02
N VAL A 8 1.08 -3.86 11.67
CA VAL A 8 2.38 -4.45 11.33
C VAL A 8 2.97 -3.83 10.06
N ALA A 9 2.16 -3.58 9.03
CA ALA A 9 2.62 -2.91 7.80
C ALA A 9 3.15 -1.50 8.09
N TYR A 10 2.47 -0.76 8.97
CA TYR A 10 2.90 0.56 9.40
C TYR A 10 4.25 0.52 10.13
N GLU A 11 4.47 -0.48 11.00
CA GLU A 11 5.76 -0.70 11.65
C GLU A 11 6.87 -1.05 10.66
N VAL A 12 6.60 -1.96 9.72
CA VAL A 12 7.55 -2.35 8.67
C VAL A 12 8.02 -1.12 7.90
N LEU A 13 7.10 -0.28 7.41
CA LEU A 13 7.45 0.94 6.68
C LEU A 13 8.17 1.97 7.57
N LYS A 14 7.86 2.02 8.87
CA LYS A 14 8.59 2.86 9.84
C LYS A 14 10.04 2.42 9.98
N GLU A 15 10.27 1.13 10.13
CA GLU A 15 11.59 0.53 10.34
C GLU A 15 12.46 0.60 9.09
N THR A 16 11.91 0.29 7.91
CA THR A 16 12.66 0.37 6.65
C THR A 16 12.97 1.80 6.24
N ASN A 17 12.15 2.76 6.71
CA ASN A 17 12.21 4.16 6.37
C ASN A 17 12.25 4.44 4.85
N LYS A 18 11.58 3.59 4.09
CA LYS A 18 11.47 3.63 2.63
C LYS A 18 10.10 3.11 2.20
N GLU A 19 9.66 3.56 1.04
CA GLU A 19 8.54 2.93 0.34
C GLU A 19 8.88 1.48 -0.04
N LEU A 20 7.86 0.64 -0.10
CA LEU A 20 7.98 -0.75 -0.53
C LEU A 20 6.90 -1.07 -1.55
N VAL A 21 7.24 -1.88 -2.56
CA VAL A 21 6.24 -2.44 -3.47
C VAL A 21 5.28 -3.30 -2.66
N PHE A 22 3.99 -3.29 -3.03
CA PHE A 22 2.92 -3.99 -2.30
C PHE A 22 3.28 -5.44 -1.92
N ILE A 23 3.83 -6.22 -2.86
CA ILE A 23 4.18 -7.63 -2.62
C ILE A 23 5.29 -7.77 -1.57
N ASP A 24 6.30 -6.89 -1.59
CA ASP A 24 7.39 -6.90 -0.62
C ASP A 24 6.88 -6.52 0.78
N LEU A 25 6.02 -5.50 0.85
CA LEU A 25 5.37 -5.10 2.10
C LEU A 25 4.49 -6.22 2.66
N PHE A 26 3.67 -6.84 1.82
CA PHE A 26 2.80 -7.95 2.21
C PHE A 26 3.62 -9.14 2.74
N ASN A 27 4.67 -9.54 2.01
CA ASN A 27 5.54 -10.63 2.44
C ASN A 27 6.23 -10.32 3.77
N ALA A 28 6.77 -9.11 3.96
CA ALA A 28 7.37 -8.70 5.23
C ALA A 28 6.39 -8.78 6.41
N VAL A 29 5.12 -8.38 6.18
CA VAL A 29 4.05 -8.49 7.19
C VAL A 29 3.70 -9.94 7.48
N CYS A 30 3.60 -10.79 6.45
CA CYS A 30 3.30 -12.21 6.60
C CYS A 30 4.40 -12.96 7.34
N ASP A 31 5.66 -12.65 7.04
CA ASP A 31 6.83 -13.26 7.68
C ASP A 31 6.88 -12.90 9.17
N ARG A 32 6.61 -11.63 9.53
CA ARG A 32 6.50 -11.19 10.94
C ARG A 32 5.33 -11.85 11.68
N ASN A 33 4.29 -12.27 10.97
CA ASN A 33 3.13 -12.97 11.52
C ASN A 33 3.23 -14.50 11.43
N GLU A 34 4.35 -15.02 10.92
CA GLU A 34 4.63 -16.45 10.72
C GLU A 34 3.52 -17.17 9.94
N LEU A 35 2.99 -16.52 8.88
CA LEU A 35 1.92 -17.06 8.06
C LEU A 35 2.42 -18.11 7.06
N THR A 36 1.65 -19.19 6.88
CA THR A 36 1.91 -20.18 5.83
C THR A 36 1.51 -19.66 4.45
N GLU A 37 2.02 -20.25 3.37
CA GLU A 37 1.66 -19.85 2.00
C GLU A 37 0.15 -19.86 1.73
N SER A 38 -0.57 -20.90 2.17
CA SER A 38 -2.04 -20.94 2.07
C SER A 38 -2.71 -19.79 2.82
N GLN A 39 -2.20 -19.41 4.00
CA GLN A 39 -2.72 -18.25 4.73
C GLN A 39 -2.37 -16.93 4.03
N LYS A 40 -1.24 -16.84 3.33
CA LYS A 40 -0.89 -15.66 2.54
C LYS A 40 -1.88 -15.49 1.39
N GLU A 41 -2.15 -16.56 0.63
CA GLU A 41 -3.12 -16.56 -0.46
C GLU A 41 -4.52 -16.10 -0.01
N ASP A 42 -4.98 -16.57 1.15
CA ASP A 42 -6.30 -16.19 1.70
C ASP A 42 -6.37 -14.73 2.20
N ARG A 43 -5.22 -14.09 2.46
CA ARG A 43 -5.13 -12.79 3.14
C ARG A 43 -4.71 -11.63 2.24
N ILE A 44 -4.08 -11.91 1.09
CA ILE A 44 -3.52 -10.89 0.22
C ILE A 44 -4.56 -9.86 -0.25
N ALA A 45 -5.74 -10.31 -0.65
CA ALA A 45 -6.81 -9.43 -1.15
C ALA A 45 -7.39 -8.54 -0.03
N GLN A 46 -7.60 -9.12 1.16
CA GLN A 46 -8.07 -8.35 2.31
C GLN A 46 -7.02 -7.34 2.75
N PHE A 47 -5.74 -7.72 2.76
CA PHE A 47 -4.64 -6.82 3.12
C PHE A 47 -4.55 -5.63 2.16
N TYR A 48 -4.66 -5.84 0.85
CA TYR A 48 -4.70 -4.74 -0.13
C TYR A 48 -5.88 -3.78 0.14
N THR A 49 -7.05 -4.34 0.44
CA THR A 49 -8.26 -3.57 0.74
C THR A 49 -8.06 -2.72 2.00
N ASP A 50 -7.59 -3.33 3.08
CA ASP A 50 -7.36 -2.64 4.34
C ASP A 50 -6.29 -1.55 4.19
N LEU A 51 -5.23 -1.82 3.41
CA LEU A 51 -4.14 -0.88 3.15
C LEU A 51 -4.63 0.33 2.33
N SER A 52 -5.46 0.09 1.33
CA SER A 52 -6.06 1.12 0.48
C SER A 52 -7.08 1.99 1.22
N LEU A 53 -7.78 1.43 2.20
CA LEU A 53 -8.78 2.15 3.00
C LEU A 53 -8.16 2.89 4.20
N ASP A 54 -6.97 2.51 4.64
CA ASP A 54 -6.33 3.14 5.79
C ASP A 54 -5.61 4.44 5.38
N GLY A 55 -6.13 5.56 5.88
CA GLY A 55 -5.64 6.90 5.54
C GLY A 55 -4.22 7.25 6.02
N ARG A 56 -3.53 6.34 6.72
CA ARG A 56 -2.10 6.49 7.09
C ARG A 56 -1.16 6.19 5.95
N PHE A 57 -1.61 5.42 4.95
CA PHE A 57 -0.78 5.02 3.82
C PHE A 57 -1.08 5.87 2.59
N VAL A 58 -0.14 5.85 1.65
CA VAL A 58 -0.30 6.43 0.32
C VAL A 58 0.27 5.44 -0.69
N CYS A 59 -0.51 5.15 -1.73
CA CYS A 59 -0.05 4.41 -2.89
C CYS A 59 0.67 5.40 -3.81
N MET A 60 1.92 5.10 -4.14
CA MET A 60 2.80 5.86 -5.00
C MET A 60 2.96 5.13 -6.34
N ASP A 61 3.86 5.60 -7.18
CA ASP A 61 4.14 5.00 -8.49
C ASP A 61 4.50 3.49 -8.35
N ASN A 62 4.12 2.71 -9.37
CA ASN A 62 4.37 1.26 -9.43
C ASN A 62 3.78 0.43 -8.28
N ASN A 63 2.64 0.86 -7.71
CA ASN A 63 2.00 0.18 -6.57
C ASN A 63 2.96 0.04 -5.37
N SER A 64 3.75 1.10 -5.16
CA SER A 64 4.63 1.25 -3.99
C SER A 64 3.86 1.94 -2.88
N TRP A 65 4.08 1.53 -1.64
CA TRP A 65 3.35 2.02 -0.47
C TRP A 65 4.31 2.65 0.52
N ASP A 66 3.93 3.83 1.01
CA ASP A 66 4.65 4.53 2.07
C ASP A 66 3.68 5.16 3.08
N ILE A 67 4.23 5.71 4.15
CA ILE A 67 3.50 6.43 5.18
C ILE A 67 3.20 7.83 4.69
N LYS A 68 1.90 8.14 4.56
CA LYS A 68 1.38 9.43 4.08
C LYS A 68 2.00 10.65 4.76
N SER A 69 2.32 10.57 6.05
CA SER A 69 2.93 11.69 6.80
C SER A 69 4.37 12.03 6.38
N ARG A 70 5.02 11.19 5.56
CA ARG A 70 6.35 11.46 4.98
C ARG A 70 6.28 12.35 3.73
N HIS A 71 5.12 12.43 3.10
CA HIS A 71 4.94 13.12 1.83
C HIS A 71 4.25 14.47 2.03
N ARG A 72 4.58 15.43 1.17
CA ARG A 72 3.88 16.72 1.13
C ARG A 72 2.48 16.53 0.56
N TYR A 73 1.61 17.49 0.89
CA TYR A 73 0.23 17.49 0.41
C TYR A 73 0.11 17.34 -1.13
N GLU A 74 0.95 18.06 -1.88
CA GLU A 74 0.95 18.00 -3.36
C GLU A 74 1.34 16.62 -3.90
N GLU A 75 2.25 15.91 -3.24
CA GLU A 75 2.71 14.57 -3.65
C GLU A 75 1.60 13.55 -3.43
N VAL A 76 0.95 13.60 -2.26
CA VAL A 76 -0.22 12.78 -1.94
C VAL A 76 -1.39 13.08 -2.88
N ARG A 77 -1.63 14.37 -3.18
CA ARG A 77 -2.69 14.79 -4.09
C ARG A 77 -2.44 14.28 -5.51
N LYS A 78 -1.20 14.37 -6.00
CA LYS A 78 -0.83 13.83 -7.32
C LYS A 78 -1.10 12.33 -7.40
N ALA A 79 -0.69 11.58 -6.38
CA ALA A 79 -0.90 10.14 -6.33
C ALA A 79 -2.39 9.77 -6.40
N ASN A 80 -3.24 10.41 -5.58
CA ASN A 80 -4.69 10.18 -5.61
C ASN A 80 -5.36 10.62 -6.92
N LEU A 81 -4.83 11.66 -7.59
CA LEU A 81 -5.34 12.12 -8.89
C LEU A 81 -4.94 11.15 -10.01
N ALA A 82 -3.77 10.52 -9.94
CA ALA A 82 -3.33 9.53 -10.91
C ALA A 82 -4.34 8.37 -11.01
N ASP A 83 -4.94 7.96 -9.88
CA ASP A 83 -6.00 6.93 -9.85
C ASP A 83 -7.28 7.36 -10.60
N ILE A 84 -7.54 8.67 -10.71
CA ILE A 84 -8.73 9.24 -11.35
C ILE A 84 -8.47 9.55 -12.83
N LEU A 85 -7.24 9.94 -13.17
CA LEU A 85 -6.85 10.36 -14.52
C LEU A 85 -6.69 9.20 -15.52
N ILE A 86 -6.75 7.95 -15.07
CA ILE A 86 -6.70 6.77 -15.95
C ILE A 86 -7.89 6.72 -16.93
N ASP A 87 -9.03 7.35 -16.60
CA ASP A 87 -10.20 7.39 -17.49
C ASP A 87 -10.18 8.58 -18.50
N ASP A 88 -9.47 9.67 -18.22
CA ASP A 88 -9.49 10.89 -19.04
C ASP A 88 -8.38 10.94 -20.12
N GLU A 89 -7.38 10.05 -20.09
CA GLU A 89 -6.40 9.88 -21.18
C GLU A 89 -6.91 8.99 -22.35
N MET A 90 -8.20 8.64 -22.38
CA MET A 90 -8.88 8.09 -23.56
C MET A 90 -9.54 9.17 -24.45
N ILE A 91 -9.07 10.43 -24.42
CA ILE A 91 -9.50 11.47 -25.36
C ILE A 91 -8.70 11.33 -26.68
N ILE A 92 -9.27 10.50 -27.56
CA ILE A 92 -9.34 10.59 -29.04
C ILE A 92 -8.22 11.39 -29.71
N GLU A 93 -7.26 10.68 -30.33
CA GLU A 93 -6.53 11.25 -31.47
C GLU A 93 -7.52 11.44 -32.64
N GLU A 94 -7.68 12.69 -33.10
CA GLU A 94 -8.38 13.05 -34.35
C GLU A 94 -7.65 12.52 -35.60
#